data_AF-A0AAE0TF70-F1
#
_entry.id   AF-A0AAE0TF70-F1
#
_cell.length_a   1.000
_cell.length_b   1.000
_cell.length_c   1.000
_cell.angle_alpha   90.00
_cell.angle_beta   90.00
_cell.angle_gamma   90.00
#
_symmetry.space_group_name_H-M   'P 1'
#
loop_
_entity.id
_entity.type
_entity.pdbx_description
1 polymer ?
#
loop_
_entity_poly.entity_id
_entity_poly.type
_entity_poly.pdbx_seq_one_letter_code
_entity_poly.pdbx_strand_id
1 'polypeptide(L)'
;MQLGGGCGSGTLFTAAGGNPRMILVLVFFIAGSFLGSLHLPFWLALPGINPVVIYKHAGIIGGWLVQLFLIATVLYGIVKYESSAESTPAKKAQKWVSVGNTAGFTLWGGKIAQALGFPLEGYPYWQWENNSYALQMPLISDVTSVLNIGIIIGATTAALVIGNFGKNLTAVGLKSALAAVIGGLVMGYGARLSFGCNIGAFFSGTVSGSIHGWVWFLAAFAGTFPGIKLRAAFGLKL
;
A
#
# COMPACT_ATOMS: atom_id res chain seq x y z
N MET A 1 -7.74 -1.47 0.85
CA MET A 1 -7.62 -0.38 1.86
C MET A 1 -8.84 -0.30 2.75
N GLN A 2 -10.05 -0.11 2.21
CA GLN A 2 -11.25 0.06 3.03
C GLN A 2 -11.53 -1.12 3.98
N LEU A 3 -11.51 -2.36 3.49
CA LEU A 3 -11.66 -3.54 4.35
C LEU A 3 -10.48 -3.74 5.31
N GLY A 4 -9.25 -3.48 4.87
CA GLY A 4 -8.06 -3.56 5.71
C GLY A 4 -8.05 -2.51 6.83
N GLY A 5 -8.77 -1.40 6.68
CA GLY A 5 -8.80 -0.31 7.66
C GLY A 5 -7.56 0.59 7.60
N GLY A 6 -6.75 0.50 6.54
CA GLY A 6 -5.53 1.29 6.35
C GLY A 6 -4.90 1.10 4.98
N CYS A 7 -3.84 1.87 4.72
CA CYS A 7 -2.90 1.63 3.62
C CYS A 7 -1.75 0.71 4.08
N GLY A 8 -0.83 0.32 3.20
CA GLY A 8 0.29 -0.56 3.54
C GLY A 8 1.14 -0.06 4.72
N SER A 9 1.54 1.22 4.72
CA SER A 9 2.34 1.82 5.82
C SER A 9 1.53 2.03 7.09
N GLY A 10 0.28 2.47 6.97
CA GLY A 10 -0.63 2.58 8.12
C GLY A 10 -0.91 1.24 8.79
N THR A 11 -1.03 0.16 8.00
CA THR A 11 -1.20 -1.20 8.52
C THR A 11 0.03 -1.64 9.31
N LEU A 12 1.22 -1.42 8.76
CA LEU A 12 2.48 -1.74 9.44
C LEU A 12 2.63 -0.97 10.75
N PHE A 13 2.41 0.34 10.71
CA PHE A 13 2.51 1.21 11.89
C PHE A 13 1.52 0.80 12.98
N THR A 14 0.25 0.57 12.64
CA THR A 14 -0.78 0.21 13.63
C THR A 14 -0.61 -1.23 14.13
N ALA A 15 -0.13 -2.16 13.28
CA ALA A 15 0.24 -3.51 13.69
C ALA A 15 1.40 -3.48 14.70
N ALA A 16 2.44 -2.67 14.44
CA ALA A 16 3.56 -2.47 15.35
C ALA A 16 3.15 -1.80 16.68
N GLY A 17 2.06 -1.03 16.69
CA GLY A 17 1.43 -0.54 17.93
C GLY A 17 0.68 -1.61 18.74
N GLY A 18 0.66 -2.87 18.30
CA GLY A 18 0.03 -3.99 19.01
C GLY A 18 -1.47 -4.18 18.71
N ASN A 19 -1.98 -3.71 17.57
CA ASN A 19 -3.37 -3.94 17.18
C ASN A 19 -3.54 -5.33 16.52
N PRO A 20 -4.29 -6.28 17.13
CA PRO A 20 -4.38 -7.66 16.66
C PRO A 20 -5.03 -7.79 15.28
N ARG A 21 -6.02 -6.94 14.98
CA ARG A 21 -6.65 -6.91 13.67
C ARG A 21 -5.68 -6.47 12.59
N MET A 22 -4.87 -5.45 12.85
CA MET A 22 -3.91 -4.94 11.86
C MET A 22 -2.73 -5.88 11.66
N ILE A 23 -2.32 -6.62 12.69
CA ILE A 23 -1.37 -7.73 12.55
C ILE A 23 -1.93 -8.77 11.59
N LEU A 24 -3.20 -9.16 11.73
CA LEU A 24 -3.86 -10.07 10.81
C LEU A 24 -3.87 -9.54 9.37
N VAL A 25 -4.24 -8.27 9.17
CA VAL A 25 -4.17 -7.61 7.85
C VAL A 25 -2.76 -7.66 7.29
N LEU A 26 -1.73 -7.41 8.10
CA LEU A 26 -0.33 -7.38 7.67
C LEU A 26 0.15 -8.75 7.19
N VAL A 27 -0.17 -9.84 7.90
CA VAL A 27 0.17 -11.21 7.50
C VAL A 27 -0.43 -11.53 6.14
N PHE A 28 -1.73 -11.26 5.96
CA PHE A 28 -2.42 -11.51 4.69
C PHE A 28 -2.02 -10.53 3.59
N PHE A 29 -1.55 -9.33 3.94
CA PHE A 29 -0.95 -8.40 3.00
C PHE A 29 0.34 -8.98 2.42
N ILE A 30 1.24 -9.49 3.27
CA ILE A 30 2.50 -10.12 2.84
C ILE A 30 2.19 -11.30 1.91
N ALA A 31 1.26 -12.18 2.32
CA ALA A 31 0.81 -13.29 1.49
C ALA A 31 0.22 -12.83 0.15
N GLY A 32 -0.64 -11.82 0.16
CA GLY A 32 -1.24 -11.23 -1.05
C GLY A 32 -0.20 -10.61 -1.98
N SER A 33 0.78 -9.88 -1.44
CA SER A 33 1.88 -9.29 -2.22
C SER A 33 2.78 -10.36 -2.84
N PHE A 34 3.06 -11.45 -2.11
CA PHE A 34 3.75 -12.60 -2.66
C PHE A 34 2.95 -13.26 -3.80
N LEU A 35 1.65 -13.53 -3.61
CA LEU A 35 0.78 -14.07 -4.68
C LEU A 35 0.72 -13.14 -5.90
N GLY A 36 0.68 -11.83 -5.66
CA GLY A 36 0.76 -10.82 -6.73
C GLY A 36 2.05 -10.93 -7.52
N SER A 37 3.16 -11.29 -6.89
CA SER A 37 4.46 -11.45 -7.56
C SER A 37 4.48 -12.65 -8.50
N LEU A 38 3.77 -13.74 -8.14
CA LEU A 38 3.67 -14.94 -8.97
C LEU A 38 2.79 -14.70 -10.20
N HIS A 39 1.71 -13.93 -10.05
CA HIS A 39 0.79 -13.60 -11.16
C HIS A 39 1.22 -12.39 -11.99
N LEU A 40 2.16 -11.58 -11.53
CA LEU A 40 2.59 -10.37 -12.25
C LEU A 40 3.00 -10.65 -13.71
N PRO A 41 3.76 -11.71 -14.04
CA PRO A 41 4.14 -11.99 -15.43
C PRO A 41 2.93 -12.24 -16.34
N PHE A 42 1.89 -12.89 -15.84
CA PHE A 42 0.64 -13.10 -16.58
C PHE A 42 -0.04 -11.77 -16.94
N TRP A 43 -0.12 -10.84 -15.98
CA TRP A 43 -0.71 -9.52 -16.23
C TRP A 43 0.11 -8.66 -17.18
N LEU A 44 1.43 -8.79 -17.15
CA LEU A 44 2.33 -8.07 -18.05
C LEU A 44 2.32 -8.63 -19.49
N ALA A 45 1.87 -9.88 -19.67
CA ALA A 45 1.74 -10.50 -20.99
C ALA A 45 0.46 -10.03 -21.74
N LEU A 46 -0.49 -9.41 -21.03
CA LEU A 46 -1.69 -8.85 -21.64
C LEU A 46 -1.38 -7.53 -22.38
N PRO A 47 -2.20 -7.14 -23.38
CA PRO A 47 -2.03 -5.85 -24.05
C PRO A 47 -2.14 -4.71 -23.04
N GLY A 48 -1.05 -3.96 -22.88
CA GLY A 48 -0.93 -2.88 -21.92
C GLY A 48 -0.35 -1.63 -22.55
N ILE A 49 -0.63 -0.48 -21.94
CA ILE A 49 -0.04 0.80 -22.33
C ILE A 49 1.24 0.99 -21.51
N ASN A 50 2.35 1.26 -22.18
CA ASN A 50 3.62 1.54 -21.50
C ASN A 50 3.53 2.79 -20.62
N PRO A 51 4.32 2.91 -19.54
CA PRO A 51 4.29 4.07 -18.66
C PRO A 51 4.55 5.37 -19.44
N VAL A 52 3.51 6.20 -19.57
CA VAL A 52 3.62 7.51 -20.21
C VAL A 52 4.10 8.53 -19.18
N VAL A 53 5.20 9.20 -19.50
CA VAL A 53 5.81 10.21 -18.64
C VAL A 53 5.70 11.57 -19.31
N ILE A 54 5.01 12.51 -18.66
CA ILE A 54 4.54 13.76 -19.26
C ILE A 54 5.73 14.63 -19.70
N TYR A 55 6.80 14.68 -18.91
CA TYR A 55 7.97 15.50 -19.25
C TYR A 55 8.70 15.04 -20.52
N LYS A 56 8.59 13.77 -20.92
CA LYS A 56 9.20 13.27 -22.16
C LYS A 56 8.51 13.80 -23.41
N HIS A 57 7.24 14.21 -23.30
CA HIS A 57 6.45 14.72 -24.42
C HIS A 57 6.29 16.24 -24.40
N ALA A 58 6.13 16.84 -23.21
CA ALA A 58 5.87 18.28 -23.05
C ALA A 58 7.11 19.09 -22.60
N GLY A 59 8.27 18.43 -22.47
CA GLY A 59 9.46 19.00 -21.83
C GLY A 59 9.27 19.16 -20.32
N ILE A 60 10.34 19.54 -19.62
CA ILE A 60 10.34 19.69 -18.16
C ILE A 60 9.27 20.71 -17.75
N ILE A 61 9.30 21.91 -18.33
CA ILE A 61 8.39 23.02 -18.00
C ILE A 61 6.93 22.63 -18.29
N GLY A 62 6.65 22.03 -19.46
CA GLY A 62 5.30 21.58 -19.79
C GLY A 62 4.81 20.47 -18.86
N GLY A 63 5.69 19.54 -18.47
CA GLY A 63 5.39 18.53 -17.46
C GLY A 63 5.00 19.13 -16.11
N TRP A 64 5.75 20.12 -15.63
CA TRP A 64 5.43 20.84 -14.40
C TRP A 64 4.09 21.58 -14.48
N LEU A 65 3.83 22.30 -15.58
CA LEU A 65 2.57 23.04 -15.76
C LEU A 65 1.35 22.12 -15.77
N VAL A 66 1.41 21.00 -16.51
CA VAL A 66 0.34 20.01 -16.54
C VAL A 66 0.14 19.41 -15.15
N GLN A 67 1.22 19.09 -14.44
CA GLN A 67 1.16 18.51 -13.11
C GLN A 67 0.52 19.47 -12.08
N LEU A 68 0.93 20.73 -12.10
CA LEU A 68 0.36 21.77 -11.23
C LEU A 68 -1.11 22.03 -11.56
N PHE A 69 -1.48 22.04 -12.84
CA PHE A 69 -2.86 22.20 -13.27
C PHE A 69 -3.76 21.05 -12.77
N LEU A 70 -3.31 19.81 -12.88
CA LEU A 70 -4.05 18.64 -12.38
C LEU A 70 -4.24 18.70 -10.86
N ILE A 71 -3.17 19.01 -10.12
CA ILE A 71 -3.23 19.18 -8.66
C ILE A 71 -4.20 20.31 -8.29
N ALA A 72 -4.10 21.47 -8.94
CA ALA A 72 -4.98 22.61 -8.69
C ALA A 72 -6.45 22.27 -8.97
N THR A 73 -6.73 21.51 -10.03
CA THR A 73 -8.10 21.09 -10.38
C THR A 73 -8.69 20.18 -9.31
N VAL A 74 -7.92 19.20 -8.83
CA VAL A 74 -8.37 18.30 -7.75
C VAL A 74 -8.57 19.08 -6.45
N LEU A 75 -7.63 19.94 -6.07
CA LEU A 75 -7.75 20.79 -4.87
C LEU A 75 -8.97 21.71 -4.95
N TYR A 76 -9.19 22.35 -6.09
CA TYR A 76 -10.37 23.18 -6.31
C TYR A 76 -11.67 22.38 -6.15
N GLY A 77 -11.73 21.16 -6.72
CA GLY A 77 -12.86 20.26 -6.57
C GLY A 77 -13.12 19.87 -5.12
N ILE A 78 -12.07 19.57 -4.35
CA ILE A 78 -12.17 19.25 -2.91
C ILE A 78 -12.69 20.45 -2.13
N VAL A 79 -12.08 21.62 -2.29
CA VAL A 79 -12.48 22.84 -1.55
C VAL A 79 -13.92 23.22 -1.84
N LYS A 80 -14.36 23.12 -3.11
CA LYS A 80 -15.74 23.41 -3.50
C LYS A 80 -16.74 22.40 -2.94
N TYR A 81 -16.34 21.13 -2.86
CA TYR A 81 -17.17 20.08 -2.26
C TYR A 81 -17.26 20.25 -0.73
N GLU A 82 -16.14 20.56 -0.08
CA GLU A 82 -16.05 20.77 1.37
C GLU A 82 -16.77 22.04 1.81
N SER A 83 -16.79 23.11 1.00
CA SER A 83 -17.62 24.30 1.27
C SER A 83 -19.12 24.02 1.19
N SER A 84 -19.52 22.90 0.57
CA SER A 84 -20.92 22.50 0.44
C SER A 84 -21.33 21.42 1.45
N ALA A 85 -20.40 20.87 2.23
CA ALA A 85 -20.65 19.80 3.20
C ALA A 85 -20.47 20.34 4.63
N GLU A 86 -21.50 20.19 5.47
CA GLU A 86 -21.46 20.59 6.87
C GLU A 86 -20.31 19.86 7.59
N SER A 87 -19.36 20.64 8.14
CA SER A 87 -18.06 20.16 8.57
C SER A 87 -18.17 19.31 9.84
N THR A 88 -18.15 17.99 9.69
CA THR A 88 -17.82 17.11 10.82
C THR A 88 -16.32 17.25 11.07
N PRO A 89 -15.85 17.65 12.26
CA PRO A 89 -14.44 17.86 12.50
C PRO A 89 -13.64 16.58 12.23
N ALA A 90 -12.80 16.62 11.21
CA ALA A 90 -11.90 15.53 10.88
C ALA A 90 -11.02 15.24 12.10
N LYS A 91 -11.20 14.05 12.69
CA LYS A 91 -10.31 13.57 13.76
C LYS A 91 -8.88 13.62 13.25
N LYS A 92 -8.03 14.38 13.96
CA LYS A 92 -6.58 14.56 13.78
C LYS A 92 -5.99 13.54 12.80
N ALA A 93 -5.83 13.96 11.55
CA ALA A 93 -5.20 13.15 10.51
C ALA A 93 -3.85 12.65 11.06
N GLN A 94 -3.68 11.33 11.03
CA GLN A 94 -2.54 10.65 11.59
C GLN A 94 -1.25 11.25 11.01
N LYS A 95 -0.39 11.71 11.92
CA LYS A 95 0.84 12.46 11.61
C LYS A 95 1.76 11.62 10.73
N TRP A 96 2.20 12.25 9.65
CA TRP A 96 2.87 11.67 8.48
C TRP A 96 4.08 10.78 8.80
N VAL A 97 3.97 9.50 8.46
CA VAL A 97 5.10 8.64 8.06
C VAL A 97 4.70 7.95 6.76
N SER A 98 4.98 8.60 5.63
CA SER A 98 4.62 8.12 4.30
C SER A 98 5.87 7.61 3.58
N VAL A 99 6.26 6.37 3.83
CA VAL A 99 7.35 5.73 3.08
C VAL A 99 6.93 4.42 2.42
N GLY A 100 7.34 4.21 1.17
CA GLY A 100 6.93 3.08 0.33
C GLY A 100 7.49 1.76 0.85
N ASN A 101 6.61 0.85 1.29
CA ASN A 101 6.99 -0.37 2.02
C ASN A 101 6.70 -1.70 1.30
N THR A 102 6.04 -1.63 0.14
CA THR A 102 5.41 -2.81 -0.50
C THR A 102 6.43 -3.81 -1.07
N ALA A 103 7.58 -3.32 -1.57
CA ALA A 103 8.64 -4.19 -2.10
C ALA A 103 9.22 -5.08 -0.99
N GLY A 104 9.50 -4.50 0.19
CA GLY A 104 9.98 -5.24 1.35
C GLY A 104 9.02 -6.35 1.81
N PHE A 105 7.70 -6.10 1.79
CA PHE A 105 6.72 -7.15 2.11
C PHE A 105 6.71 -8.31 1.10
N THR A 106 6.89 -8.00 -0.19
CA THR A 106 7.01 -9.04 -1.22
C THR A 106 8.26 -9.87 -0.99
N LEU A 107 9.39 -9.22 -0.65
CA LEU A 107 10.66 -9.88 -0.34
C LEU A 107 10.55 -10.78 0.91
N TRP A 108 9.90 -10.30 1.97
CA TRP A 108 9.68 -11.09 3.19
C TRP A 108 8.83 -12.33 2.89
N GLY A 109 7.75 -12.17 2.14
CA GLY A 109 6.93 -13.29 1.68
C GLY A 109 7.72 -14.29 0.81
N GLY A 110 8.57 -13.79 -0.09
CA GLY A 110 9.47 -14.61 -0.89
C GLY A 110 10.46 -15.40 -0.03
N LYS A 111 11.19 -14.78 0.88
CA LYS A 111 12.13 -15.49 1.75
C LYS A 111 11.46 -16.51 2.66
N ILE A 112 10.26 -16.22 3.16
CA ILE A 112 9.46 -17.20 3.91
C ILE A 112 9.11 -18.39 3.01
N ALA A 113 8.63 -18.15 1.79
CA ALA A 113 8.32 -19.21 0.84
C ALA A 113 9.55 -20.05 0.48
N GLN A 114 10.71 -19.40 0.28
CA GLN A 114 11.98 -20.08 0.04
C GLN A 114 12.40 -20.96 1.24
N ALA A 115 12.27 -20.44 2.47
CA ALA A 115 12.56 -21.19 3.68
C ALA A 115 11.62 -22.40 3.88
N LEU A 116 10.40 -22.33 3.34
CA LEU A 116 9.44 -23.44 3.29
C LEU A 116 9.69 -24.41 2.13
N GLY A 117 10.75 -24.22 1.33
CA GLY A 117 11.12 -25.11 0.22
C GLY A 117 10.42 -24.82 -1.11
N PHE A 118 9.79 -23.65 -1.27
CA PHE A 118 9.11 -23.28 -2.52
C PHE A 118 10.13 -22.89 -3.60
N PRO A 119 10.07 -23.46 -4.83
CA PRO A 119 11.05 -23.21 -5.88
C PRO A 119 10.79 -21.87 -6.59
N LEU A 120 11.21 -20.76 -5.96
CA LEU A 120 11.03 -19.41 -6.50
C LEU A 120 11.81 -19.16 -7.80
N GLU A 121 12.89 -19.90 -8.01
CA GLU A 121 13.74 -19.80 -9.19
C GLU A 121 12.99 -20.14 -10.49
N GLY A 122 11.90 -20.90 -10.41
CA GLY A 122 11.04 -21.20 -11.56
C GLY A 122 10.07 -20.08 -11.97
N TYR A 123 9.95 -19.01 -11.18
CA TYR A 123 8.98 -17.95 -11.43
C TYR A 123 9.64 -16.71 -12.06
N PRO A 124 9.14 -16.20 -13.20
CA PRO A 124 9.79 -15.12 -13.97
C PRO A 124 10.04 -13.84 -13.16
N TYR A 125 9.15 -13.50 -12.24
CA TYR A 125 9.30 -12.34 -11.36
C TYR A 125 10.57 -12.41 -10.50
N TRP A 126 10.86 -13.60 -9.94
CA TRP A 126 12.00 -13.83 -9.05
C TRP A 126 13.32 -14.06 -9.80
N GLN A 127 13.26 -14.22 -11.12
CA GLN A 127 14.43 -14.30 -11.99
C GLN A 127 14.97 -12.93 -12.41
N TRP A 128 14.19 -11.85 -12.26
CA TRP A 128 14.69 -10.50 -12.54
C TRP A 128 15.89 -10.17 -11.64
N GLU A 129 16.91 -9.53 -12.22
CA GLU A 129 18.21 -9.27 -11.59
C GLU A 129 18.08 -8.64 -10.18
N ASN A 130 17.24 -7.61 -10.04
CA ASN A 130 17.02 -6.96 -8.74
C ASN A 130 16.37 -7.90 -7.70
N ASN A 131 15.46 -8.77 -8.12
CA ASN A 131 14.70 -9.63 -7.20
C ASN A 131 15.49 -10.89 -6.81
N SER A 132 16.21 -11.49 -7.76
CA SER A 132 17.09 -12.63 -7.49
C SER A 132 18.23 -12.24 -6.55
N TYR A 133 18.83 -11.07 -6.78
CA TYR A 133 19.83 -10.49 -5.88
C TYR A 133 19.26 -10.24 -4.47
N ALA A 134 18.07 -9.63 -4.37
CA ALA A 134 17.43 -9.38 -3.07
C ALA A 134 17.08 -10.67 -2.29
N LEU A 135 16.76 -11.77 -2.98
CA LEU A 135 16.54 -13.07 -2.33
C LEU A 135 17.80 -13.63 -1.67
N GLN A 136 18.97 -13.45 -2.30
CA GLN A 136 20.24 -13.96 -1.80
C GLN A 136 20.85 -13.07 -0.70
N MET A 137 20.60 -11.77 -0.75
CA MET A 137 21.15 -10.82 0.21
C MET A 137 20.38 -10.78 1.54
N PRO A 138 21.01 -10.42 2.68
CA PRO A 138 20.33 -10.22 3.95
C PRO A 138 19.22 -9.15 3.87
N LEU A 139 18.20 -9.26 4.73
CA LEU A 139 17.07 -8.31 4.78
C LEU A 139 17.49 -6.87 5.09
N ILE A 140 18.66 -6.66 5.69
CA ILE A 140 19.17 -5.33 6.02
C ILE A 140 19.83 -4.63 4.83
N SER A 141 20.10 -5.37 3.76
CA SER A 141 20.68 -4.82 2.52
C SER A 141 19.60 -4.23 1.61
N ASP A 142 18.34 -4.56 1.82
CA ASP A 142 17.21 -4.00 1.08
C ASP A 142 16.69 -2.73 1.76
N VAL A 143 16.72 -1.61 1.06
CA VAL A 143 16.31 -0.29 1.57
C VAL A 143 14.86 -0.30 2.07
N THR A 144 13.96 -0.99 1.38
CA THR A 144 12.54 -1.03 1.77
C THR A 144 12.29 -1.93 2.97
N SER A 145 13.08 -2.97 3.14
CA SER A 145 13.08 -3.84 4.32
C SER A 145 13.64 -3.12 5.56
N VAL A 146 14.78 -2.41 5.43
CA VAL A 146 15.33 -1.58 6.51
C VAL A 146 14.35 -0.51 6.95
N LEU A 147 13.70 0.14 5.99
CA LEU A 147 12.64 1.10 6.25
C LEU A 147 11.49 0.47 7.05
N ASN A 148 11.01 -0.71 6.65
CA ASN A 148 9.94 -1.41 7.35
C ASN A 148 10.32 -1.74 8.79
N ILE A 149 11.56 -2.22 8.99
CA ILE A 149 12.12 -2.48 10.31
C ILE A 149 12.15 -1.19 11.14
N GLY A 150 12.60 -0.07 10.54
CA GLY A 150 12.61 1.24 11.20
C GLY A 150 11.22 1.71 11.63
N ILE A 151 10.20 1.51 10.78
CA ILE A 151 8.80 1.82 11.12
C ILE A 151 8.32 0.93 12.27
N ILE A 152 8.59 -0.37 12.23
CA ILE A 152 8.19 -1.30 13.29
C ILE A 152 8.83 -0.87 14.62
N ILE A 153 10.15 -0.65 14.65
CA ILE A 153 10.87 -0.26 15.85
C ILE A 153 10.34 1.08 16.37
N GLY A 154 10.30 2.11 15.52
CA GLY A 154 9.84 3.45 15.91
C GLY A 154 8.40 3.47 16.43
N ALA A 155 7.48 2.77 15.75
CA ALA A 155 6.09 2.68 16.17
C ALA A 155 5.92 1.89 17.47
N THR A 156 6.68 0.80 17.63
CA THR A 156 6.67 -0.01 18.86
C THR A 156 7.20 0.79 20.04
N THR A 157 8.36 1.43 19.89
CA THR A 157 8.96 2.28 20.93
C THR A 157 8.02 3.42 21.32
N ALA A 158 7.42 4.11 20.34
CA ALA A 158 6.45 5.16 20.62
C ALA A 158 5.22 4.62 21.38
N ALA A 159 4.69 3.47 20.96
CA ALA A 159 3.55 2.84 21.63
C ALA A 159 3.87 2.40 23.06
N LEU A 160 5.09 1.91 23.32
CA LEU A 160 5.56 1.54 24.65
C LEU A 160 5.75 2.77 25.55
N VAL A 161 6.37 3.84 25.04
CA VAL A 161 6.58 5.10 25.79
C VAL A 161 5.26 5.76 26.17
N ILE A 162 4.29 5.77 25.25
CA ILE A 162 2.94 6.30 25.51
C ILE A 162 2.11 5.33 26.38
N GLY A 163 2.61 4.12 26.62
CA GLY A 163 1.89 3.06 27.33
C GLY A 163 0.62 2.62 26.61
N ASN A 164 0.55 2.75 25.28
CA ASN A 164 -0.61 2.39 24.47
C ASN A 164 -0.42 1.07 23.70
N PHE A 165 0.73 0.42 23.87
CA PHE A 165 1.00 -0.87 23.26
C PHE A 165 -0.04 -1.90 23.70
N GLY A 166 -0.71 -2.54 22.74
CA GLY A 166 -1.67 -3.60 23.03
C GLY A 166 -2.92 -3.15 23.81
N LYS A 167 -3.19 -1.85 24.00
CA LYS A 167 -4.44 -1.41 24.66
C LYS A 167 -5.71 -1.70 23.84
N ASN A 168 -5.56 -2.00 22.56
CA ASN A 168 -6.64 -2.40 21.66
C ASN A 168 -6.68 -3.92 21.41
N LEU A 169 -6.54 -4.73 22.46
CA LEU A 169 -6.73 -6.20 22.41
C LEU A 169 -8.20 -6.61 22.33
N THR A 170 -9.05 -5.82 21.66
CA THR A 170 -10.45 -6.20 21.45
C THR A 170 -10.48 -7.51 20.65
N ALA A 171 -11.24 -8.49 21.16
CA ALA A 171 -11.44 -9.76 20.48
C ALA A 171 -11.87 -9.48 19.04
N VAL A 172 -11.08 -9.97 18.09
CA VAL A 172 -11.37 -9.74 16.67
C VAL A 172 -12.57 -10.61 16.32
N GLY A 173 -13.76 -9.99 16.23
CA GLY A 173 -14.96 -10.70 15.82
C GLY A 173 -14.77 -11.35 14.43
N LEU A 174 -15.39 -12.51 14.21
CA LEU A 174 -15.20 -13.31 13.00
C LEU A 174 -15.39 -12.52 11.70
N LYS A 175 -16.41 -11.65 11.62
CA LYS A 175 -16.65 -10.78 10.46
C LYS A 175 -15.52 -9.77 10.23
N SER A 176 -14.95 -9.22 11.30
CA SER A 176 -13.81 -8.30 11.23
C SER A 176 -12.52 -9.02 10.85
N ALA A 177 -12.32 -10.25 11.33
CA ALA A 177 -11.21 -11.11 10.94
C ALA A 177 -11.29 -11.45 9.45
N LEU A 178 -12.45 -11.88 8.95
CA LEU A 178 -12.68 -12.15 7.52
C LEU A 178 -12.42 -10.90 6.67
N ALA A 179 -12.90 -9.73 7.10
CA ALA A 179 -12.60 -8.47 6.42
C ALA A 179 -11.10 -8.14 6.42
N ALA A 180 -10.38 -8.47 7.49
CA ALA A 180 -8.94 -8.28 7.58
C ALA A 180 -8.16 -9.23 6.66
N VAL A 181 -8.58 -10.50 6.57
CA VAL A 181 -7.99 -11.50 5.67
C VAL A 181 -8.20 -11.09 4.21
N ILE A 182 -9.46 -10.88 3.81
CA ILE A 182 -9.82 -10.50 2.43
C ILE A 182 -9.18 -9.16 2.08
N GLY A 183 -9.28 -8.19 3.00
CA GLY A 183 -8.71 -6.87 2.84
C GLY A 183 -7.18 -6.89 2.70
N GLY A 184 -6.49 -7.71 3.49
CA GLY A 184 -5.04 -7.90 3.42
C GLY A 184 -4.62 -8.51 2.10
N LEU A 185 -5.22 -9.64 1.71
CA LEU A 185 -4.91 -10.35 0.46
C LEU A 185 -5.10 -9.45 -0.78
N VAL A 186 -6.30 -8.86 -0.93
CA VAL A 186 -6.62 -8.01 -2.09
C VAL A 186 -5.72 -6.77 -2.12
N MET A 187 -5.44 -6.17 -0.96
CA MET A 187 -4.58 -5.00 -0.88
C MET A 187 -3.13 -5.31 -1.20
N GLY A 188 -2.59 -6.43 -0.70
CA GLY A 188 -1.22 -6.87 -0.98
C GLY A 188 -1.04 -7.26 -2.46
N TYR A 189 -2.01 -8.01 -3.01
CA TYR A 189 -2.03 -8.42 -4.41
C TYR A 189 -2.07 -7.20 -5.34
N GLY A 190 -3.04 -6.30 -5.12
CA GLY A 190 -3.18 -5.08 -5.91
C GLY A 190 -1.96 -4.17 -5.82
N ALA A 191 -1.36 -4.02 -4.63
CA ALA A 191 -0.17 -3.19 -4.47
C ALA A 191 1.04 -3.72 -5.25
N ARG A 192 1.14 -5.03 -5.46
CA ARG A 192 2.18 -5.64 -6.30
C ARG A 192 1.93 -5.41 -7.79
N LEU A 193 0.67 -5.55 -8.23
CA LEU A 193 0.28 -5.28 -9.62
C LEU A 193 0.44 -3.80 -10.00
N SER A 194 0.18 -2.88 -9.07
CA SER A 194 0.37 -1.44 -9.30
C SER A 194 1.80 -0.94 -9.09
N PHE A 195 2.77 -1.85 -8.88
CA PHE A 195 4.17 -1.52 -8.58
C PHE A 195 4.35 -0.59 -7.36
N GLY A 196 3.44 -0.66 -6.39
CA GLY A 196 3.50 0.12 -5.16
C GLY A 196 2.16 0.30 -4.46
N CYS A 197 2.22 0.72 -3.20
CA CYS A 197 1.07 1.25 -2.46
C CYS A 197 0.81 2.73 -2.80
N ASN A 198 -0.03 3.42 -2.03
CA ASN A 198 -0.35 4.85 -2.20
C ASN A 198 0.90 5.74 -2.31
N ILE A 199 2.00 5.33 -1.70
CA ILE A 199 3.24 6.12 -1.73
C ILE A 199 4.03 5.82 -3.00
N GLY A 200 4.28 4.54 -3.29
CA GLY A 200 5.05 4.16 -4.48
C GLY A 200 4.30 4.40 -5.80
N ALA A 201 3.02 4.00 -5.86
CA ALA A 201 2.23 4.10 -7.08
C ALA A 201 1.67 5.52 -7.30
N PHE A 202 1.10 6.15 -6.27
CA PHE A 202 0.51 7.48 -6.41
C PHE A 202 1.50 8.61 -6.14
N PHE A 203 2.07 8.72 -4.94
CA PHE A 203 2.93 9.87 -4.60
C PHE A 203 4.18 9.93 -5.50
N SER A 204 4.97 8.85 -5.55
CA SER A 204 6.17 8.79 -6.40
C SER A 204 5.83 8.85 -7.89
N GLY A 205 4.72 8.24 -8.32
CA GLY A 205 4.25 8.34 -9.72
C GLY A 205 3.87 9.77 -10.13
N THR A 206 3.15 10.47 -9.25
CA THR A 206 2.72 11.87 -9.43
C THR A 206 3.92 12.82 -9.43
N VAL A 207 4.85 12.67 -8.48
CA VAL A 207 6.06 13.52 -8.38
C VAL A 207 7.02 13.30 -9.54
N SER A 208 7.12 12.08 -10.07
CA SER A 208 7.96 11.79 -11.25
C SER A 208 7.36 12.26 -12.59
N GLY A 209 6.17 12.88 -12.57
CA GLY A 209 5.46 13.33 -13.78
C GLY A 209 4.91 12.17 -14.61
N SER A 210 4.64 11.01 -13.99
CA SER A 210 4.04 9.86 -14.66
C SER A 210 2.52 9.91 -14.63
N ILE A 211 1.89 9.57 -15.76
CA ILE A 211 0.42 9.40 -15.84
C ILE A 211 -0.05 8.21 -15.00
N HIS A 212 0.82 7.23 -14.74
CA HIS A 212 0.53 6.07 -13.88
C HIS A 212 -0.04 6.49 -12.52
N GLY A 213 0.54 7.51 -11.89
CA GLY A 213 0.08 7.99 -10.58
C GLY A 213 -1.37 8.49 -10.63
N TRP A 214 -1.72 9.24 -11.66
CA TRP A 214 -3.08 9.77 -11.84
C TRP A 214 -4.10 8.69 -12.18
N VAL A 215 -3.76 7.74 -13.05
CA VAL A 215 -4.61 6.59 -13.36
C VAL A 215 -4.84 5.74 -12.11
N TRP A 216 -3.76 5.50 -11.34
CA TRP A 216 -3.85 4.80 -10.07
C TRP A 216 -4.76 5.54 -9.08
N PHE A 217 -4.67 6.87 -8.99
CA PHE A 217 -5.51 7.68 -8.11
C PHE A 217 -6.99 7.51 -8.45
N LEU A 218 -7.35 7.62 -9.73
CA LEU A 218 -8.74 7.44 -10.18
C LEU A 218 -9.26 6.04 -9.87
N ALA A 219 -8.45 4.99 -10.13
CA ALA A 219 -8.81 3.62 -9.82
C ALA A 219 -8.98 3.37 -8.30
N ALA A 220 -8.07 3.91 -7.49
CA ALA A 220 -8.14 3.82 -6.03
C ALA A 220 -9.34 4.58 -5.44
N PHE A 221 -9.65 5.75 -6.01
CA PHE A 221 -10.82 6.54 -5.64
C PHE A 221 -12.11 5.81 -6.02
N ALA A 222 -12.22 5.31 -7.26
CA ALA A 222 -13.36 4.50 -7.70
C ALA A 222 -13.55 3.24 -6.85
N GLY A 223 -12.46 2.55 -6.49
CA GLY A 223 -12.49 1.38 -5.61
C GLY A 223 -12.91 1.68 -4.16
N THR A 224 -12.88 2.94 -3.73
CA THR A 224 -13.32 3.33 -2.39
C THR A 224 -14.84 3.23 -2.22
N PHE A 225 -15.63 3.56 -3.25
CA PHE A 225 -17.10 3.46 -3.19
C PHE A 225 -17.63 2.04 -2.88
N PRO A 226 -17.26 0.99 -3.63
CA PRO A 226 -17.66 -0.37 -3.28
C PRO A 226 -17.01 -0.82 -1.97
N GLY A 227 -15.80 -0.37 -1.67
CA GLY A 227 -15.11 -0.67 -0.41
C GLY A 227 -15.86 -0.18 0.82
N ILE A 228 -16.43 1.03 0.78
CA ILE A 228 -17.25 1.60 1.86
C ILE A 228 -18.54 0.79 2.04
N LYS A 229 -19.24 0.45 0.95
CA LYS A 229 -20.44 -0.40 1.01
C LYS A 229 -20.12 -1.78 1.59
N LEU A 230 -18.99 -2.37 1.23
CA LEU A 230 -18.59 -3.68 1.71
C LEU A 230 -18.20 -3.66 3.20
N ARG A 231 -17.68 -2.55 3.73
CA ARG A 231 -17.40 -2.41 5.18
C ARG A 231 -18.66 -2.59 6.03
N ALA A 232 -19.79 -2.07 5.55
CA ALA A 232 -21.08 -2.24 6.24
C ALA A 232 -21.49 -3.72 6.34
N ALA A 233 -21.26 -4.51 5.28
CA ALA A 233 -21.56 -5.95 5.27
C ALA A 233 -20.75 -6.75 6.30
N PHE A 234 -19.52 -6.31 6.61
CA PHE A 234 -18.67 -6.92 7.64
C PHE A 234 -18.89 -6.35 9.05
N GLY A 235 -19.89 -5.48 9.25
CA GLY A 235 -20.18 -4.87 10.54
C GLY A 235 -19.08 -3.92 11.03
N LEU A 236 -18.27 -3.38 10.12
CA LEU A 236 -17.26 -2.38 10.44
C LEU A 236 -17.91 -1.00 10.51
N LYS A 237 -17.54 -0.21 11.52
CA LYS A 237 -17.97 1.20 11.60
C LYS A 237 -17.45 1.96 10.37
N LEU A 238 -18.35 2.77 9.79
CA LEU A 238 -18.05 3.75 8.75
C LEU A 238 -17.20 4.89 9.32
#